data_AF-A0A959NTP9-F1
#
_entry.id   AF-A0A959NTP9-F1
#
_cell.length_a   1.000
_cell.length_b   1.000
_cell.length_c   1.000
_cell.angle_alpha   90.00
_cell.angle_beta   90.00
_cell.angle_gamma   90.00
#
_symmetry.space_group_name_H-M   'P 1'
#
loop_
_entity.id
_entity.type
_entity.pdbx_description
1 polymer ?
#
loop_
_entity_poly.entity_id
_entity_poly.type
_entity_poly.pdbx_seq_one_letter_code
_entity_poly.pdbx_strand_id
1 'polypeptide(L)'
;MIIKITNYPVGTHELVFEKSIKELQLDEPFIDKLNLICKMDKSPHQIILKCNLTINVKLNCDRCSEDYKAELKSNFSLIYLFDRNDVGDETNVFYLSPNDDKIDITNDVIDYANLS
;
A
#
# COMPACT_ATOMS: atom_id res chain seq x y z
N MET A 1 -2.18 -8.15 1.40
CA MET A 1 -1.03 -8.07 0.49
C MET A 1 0.18 -8.35 1.35
N ILE A 2 0.59 -9.62 1.39
CA ILE A 2 1.54 -10.12 2.38
C ILE A 2 2.91 -10.28 1.73
N ILE A 3 3.92 -9.63 2.31
CA ILE A 3 5.31 -9.66 1.86
C ILE A 3 6.10 -10.50 2.87
N LYS A 4 6.60 -11.66 2.44
CA LYS A 4 7.50 -12.47 3.28
C LYS A 4 8.92 -11.92 3.20
N ILE A 5 9.29 -11.06 4.15
CA ILE A 5 10.56 -10.31 4.14
C ILE A 5 11.79 -11.20 4.21
N THR A 6 11.69 -12.41 4.76
CA THR A 6 12.80 -13.38 4.82
C THR A 6 13.19 -13.94 3.45
N ASN A 7 12.30 -13.87 2.46
CA ASN A 7 12.59 -14.33 1.09
C ASN A 7 13.45 -13.33 0.29
N TYR A 8 13.68 -12.12 0.82
CA TYR A 8 14.38 -11.06 0.12
C TYR A 8 15.72 -10.77 0.80
N PRO A 9 16.85 -10.78 0.05
CA PRO A 9 18.13 -10.34 0.58
C PRO A 9 18.14 -8.83 0.80
N VAL A 10 19.18 -8.33 1.48
CA VAL A 10 19.43 -6.88 1.59
C VAL A 10 19.55 -6.27 0.19
N GLY A 11 18.94 -5.11 0.01
CA GLY A 11 18.91 -4.37 -1.26
C GLY A 11 17.50 -3.98 -1.67
N THR A 12 17.39 -3.57 -2.94
CA THR A 12 16.15 -3.05 -3.52
C THR A 12 15.40 -4.11 -4.31
N HIS A 13 14.10 -4.23 -4.08
CA HIS A 13 13.21 -5.19 -4.73
C HIS A 13 11.93 -4.51 -5.20
N GLU A 14 11.43 -4.90 -6.38
CA GLU A 14 10.13 -4.44 -6.87
C GLU A 14 9.07 -5.50 -6.58
N LEU A 15 7.94 -5.06 -6.03
CA LEU A 15 6.81 -5.88 -5.63
C LEU A 15 5.58 -5.36 -6.37
N VAL A 16 4.89 -6.25 -7.08
CA VAL A 16 3.68 -5.92 -7.83
C VAL A 16 2.53 -6.71 -7.24
N PHE A 17 1.46 -6.00 -6.87
CA PHE A 17 0.22 -6.59 -6.40
C PHE A 17 -0.93 -6.14 -7.30
N GLU A 18 -1.75 -7.09 -7.69
CA GLU A 18 -3.03 -6.85 -8.37
C GLU A 18 -4.12 -7.50 -7.54
N LYS A 19 -5.15 -6.72 -7.18
CA LYS A 19 -6.29 -7.19 -6.38
C LYS A 19 -7.59 -6.66 -6.94
N SER A 20 -8.61 -7.52 -6.97
CA SER A 20 -9.96 -7.08 -7.32
C SER A 20 -10.54 -6.25 -6.17
N ILE A 21 -11.36 -5.26 -6.51
CA ILE A 21 -12.04 -4.41 -5.51
C ILE A 21 -12.90 -5.26 -4.55
N LYS A 22 -13.50 -6.34 -5.07
CA LYS A 22 -14.28 -7.32 -4.28
C LYS A 22 -13.45 -8.05 -3.22
N GLU A 23 -12.20 -8.39 -3.53
CA GLU A 23 -11.31 -9.06 -2.56
C GLU A 23 -10.90 -8.13 -1.42
N LEU A 24 -10.85 -6.82 -1.67
CA LEU A 24 -10.50 -5.82 -0.68
C LEU A 24 -11.70 -5.28 0.09
N GLN A 25 -12.92 -5.77 -0.20
CA GLN A 25 -14.17 -5.29 0.39
C GLN A 25 -14.33 -3.77 0.26
N LEU A 26 -13.82 -3.21 -0.84
CA LEU A 26 -14.02 -1.81 -1.19
C LEU A 26 -15.37 -1.69 -1.92
N ASP A 27 -16.17 -0.72 -1.52
CA ASP A 27 -17.49 -0.45 -2.12
C ASP A 27 -17.42 0.65 -3.20
N GLU A 28 -18.57 1.04 -3.74
CA GLU A 28 -18.65 2.21 -4.63
C GLU A 28 -18.01 3.45 -3.96
N PRO A 29 -17.23 4.27 -4.69
CA PRO A 29 -17.14 4.35 -6.15
C PRO A 29 -16.06 3.47 -6.79
N PHE A 30 -15.37 2.60 -6.05
CA PHE A 30 -14.26 1.81 -6.59
C PHE A 30 -14.74 0.70 -7.55
N ILE A 31 -14.05 0.53 -8.67
CA ILE A 31 -14.41 -0.45 -9.71
C ILE A 31 -13.20 -1.21 -10.25
N ASP A 32 -13.48 -2.32 -10.94
CA ASP A 32 -12.51 -3.16 -11.63
C ASP A 32 -11.45 -3.75 -10.68
N LYS A 33 -10.22 -3.22 -10.70
CA LYS A 33 -9.08 -3.72 -9.94
C LYS A 33 -8.19 -2.59 -9.43
N LEU A 34 -7.50 -2.90 -8.33
CA LEU A 34 -6.45 -2.11 -7.72
C LEU A 34 -5.10 -2.68 -8.14
N ASN A 35 -4.21 -1.81 -8.61
CA ASN A 35 -2.83 -2.12 -8.92
C ASN A 35 -1.91 -1.38 -7.96
N LEU A 36 -0.96 -2.09 -7.37
CA LEU A 36 0.00 -1.54 -6.44
C LEU A 36 1.41 -1.97 -6.84
N ILE A 37 2.28 -0.99 -7.06
CA ILE A 37 3.70 -1.21 -7.34
C ILE A 37 4.50 -0.64 -6.18
N CYS A 38 5.13 -1.50 -5.39
CA CYS A 38 5.96 -1.12 -4.26
C CYS A 38 7.42 -1.41 -4.54
N LYS A 39 8.28 -0.43 -4.31
CA LYS A 39 9.73 -0.58 -4.28
C LYS A 39 10.16 -0.75 -2.82
N MET A 40 10.60 -1.95 -2.47
CA MET A 40 11.14 -2.29 -1.16
C MET A 40 12.64 -2.04 -1.14
N ASP A 41 13.11 -1.25 -0.20
CA ASP A 41 14.51 -1.11 0.14
C ASP A 41 14.75 -1.76 1.51
N LYS A 42 15.38 -2.94 1.50
CA LYS A 42 15.67 -3.71 2.71
C LYS A 42 17.13 -3.48 3.11
N SER A 43 17.31 -2.92 4.29
CA SER A 43 18.61 -2.78 4.97
C SER A 43 18.66 -3.65 6.23
N PRO A 44 19.83 -3.79 6.88
CA PRO A 44 19.94 -4.53 8.14
C PRO A 44 19.12 -3.96 9.30
N HIS A 45 18.81 -2.66 9.28
CA HIS A 45 18.16 -1.96 10.42
C HIS A 45 16.73 -1.50 10.13
N GLN A 46 16.36 -1.42 8.84
CA GLN A 46 15.05 -0.95 8.42
C GLN A 46 14.64 -1.52 7.05
N ILE A 47 13.35 -1.49 6.79
CA ILE A 47 12.75 -1.73 5.48
C ILE A 47 11.92 -0.49 5.10
N ILE A 48 12.17 0.08 3.94
CA ILE A 48 11.37 1.17 3.38
C ILE A 48 10.57 0.62 2.20
N LEU A 49 9.25 0.76 2.24
CA LEU A 49 8.35 0.45 1.13
C LEU A 49 7.87 1.74 0.50
N LYS A 50 8.21 1.99 -0.76
CA LYS A 50 7.67 3.12 -1.54
C LYS A 50 6.63 2.58 -2.51
N CYS A 51 5.36 2.89 -2.30
CA CYS A 51 4.26 2.31 -3.03
C CYS A 51 3.56 3.34 -3.92
N ASN A 52 3.24 2.92 -5.15
CA ASN A 52 2.42 3.65 -6.10
C ASN A 52 1.14 2.83 -6.30
N LEU A 53 0.04 3.38 -5.83
CA LEU A 53 -1.30 2.82 -5.92
C LEU A 53 -2.02 3.42 -7.12
N THR A 54 -2.67 2.58 -7.90
CA THR A 54 -3.56 2.99 -9.00
C THR A 54 -4.87 2.22 -8.88
N ILE A 55 -5.98 2.95 -8.82
CA ILE A 55 -7.32 2.39 -8.67
C ILE A 55 -8.31 3.08 -9.62
N ASN A 56 -9.21 2.31 -10.20
CA ASN A 56 -10.27 2.84 -11.05
C ASN A 56 -11.52 3.13 -10.21
N VAL A 57 -12.14 4.28 -10.46
CA VAL A 57 -13.39 4.70 -9.82
C VAL A 57 -14.43 5.08 -10.85
N LYS A 58 -15.69 4.88 -10.50
CA LYS A 58 -16.85 5.36 -11.25
C LYS A 58 -17.44 6.54 -10.50
N LEU A 59 -17.32 7.72 -11.09
CA LEU A 59 -17.79 8.97 -10.51
C LEU A 59 -18.98 9.50 -11.30
N ASN A 60 -19.85 10.26 -10.64
CA ASN A 60 -20.91 10.99 -11.30
C ASN A 60 -20.48 12.44 -11.52
N CYS A 61 -20.76 12.99 -12.70
CA CYS A 61 -20.44 14.38 -13.00
C CYS A 61 -21.53 15.30 -12.45
N ASP A 62 -21.20 16.17 -11.50
CA ASP A 62 -22.19 17.12 -10.93
C ASP A 62 -22.79 18.09 -11.97
N ARG A 63 -22.16 18.26 -13.15
CA ARG A 63 -22.64 19.17 -14.20
C ARG A 63 -23.68 18.55 -15.14
N CYS A 64 -23.47 17.32 -15.59
CA CYS A 64 -24.34 16.64 -16.55
C CYS A 64 -25.05 15.41 -15.97
N SER A 65 -24.73 15.04 -14.73
CA SER A 65 -25.19 13.82 -14.05
C SER A 65 -24.84 12.53 -14.78
N GLU A 66 -23.88 12.57 -15.70
CA GLU A 66 -23.38 11.38 -16.39
C GLU A 66 -22.29 10.69 -15.57
N ASP A 67 -22.34 9.36 -15.57
CA ASP A 67 -21.31 8.54 -14.97
C ASP A 67 -20.08 8.49 -15.87
N TYR A 68 -18.90 8.67 -15.29
CA TYR A 68 -17.63 8.53 -15.98
C TYR A 68 -16.63 7.72 -15.15
N LYS A 69 -15.68 7.08 -15.85
CA LYS A 69 -14.57 6.37 -15.21
C LYS A 69 -13.40 7.33 -15.01
N ALA A 70 -12.82 7.32 -13.83
CA ALA A 70 -11.59 8.02 -13.52
C ALA A 70 -10.57 7.06 -12.89
N GLU A 71 -9.29 7.41 -13.00
CA GLU A 71 -8.19 6.67 -12.39
C GLU A 71 -7.62 7.54 -11.26
N LEU A 72 -7.65 7.03 -10.03
CA LEU A 72 -7.02 7.66 -8.88
C LEU A 72 -5.62 7.07 -8.68
N LYS A 73 -4.68 7.94 -8.33
CA LYS A 73 -3.28 7.58 -8.06
C LYS A 73 -2.87 8.12 -6.72
N SER A 74 -2.26 7.26 -5.91
CA SER A 74 -1.72 7.65 -4.60
C SER A 74 -0.32 7.09 -4.42
N ASN A 75 0.55 7.91 -3.85
CA ASN A 75 1.92 7.55 -3.58
C ASN A 75 2.17 7.70 -2.09
N PHE A 76 2.61 6.62 -1.45
CA PHE A 76 2.87 6.60 -0.03
C PHE A 76 4.13 5.79 0.29
N SER A 77 4.68 6.02 1.47
CA SER A 77 5.85 5.29 1.94
C SER A 77 5.60 4.76 3.34
N LEU A 78 5.91 3.49 3.56
CA LEU A 78 5.83 2.82 4.86
C LEU A 78 7.26 2.48 5.30
N ILE A 79 7.60 2.81 6.54
CA ILE A 79 8.92 2.56 7.11
C ILE A 79 8.77 1.53 8.22
N TYR A 80 9.51 0.44 8.13
CA TYR A 80 9.54 -0.62 9.14
C TYR A 80 10.92 -0.66 9.79
N LEU A 81 10.97 -0.54 11.11
CA LEU A 81 12.19 -0.55 11.90
C LEU A 81 12.33 -1.86 12.67
N PHE A 82 13.53 -2.44 12.70
CA PHE A 82 13.80 -3.66 13.48
C PHE A 82 14.15 -3.38 14.95
N ASP A 83 14.45 -2.12 15.29
CA ASP A 83 14.83 -1.72 16.64
C ASP A 83 13.86 -0.65 17.17
N ARG A 84 13.48 -0.77 18.44
CA ARG A 84 12.68 0.23 19.16
C ARG A 84 13.62 1.27 19.74
N ASN A 85 14.18 2.11 18.87
CA ASN A 85 14.60 3.42 19.34
C ASN A 85 13.37 4.33 19.22
N ASP A 86 13.12 5.18 20.22
CA ASP A 86 11.98 6.12 20.31
C ASP A 86 11.89 7.07 19.10
N VAL A 87 11.48 6.54 17.95
CA VAL A 87 11.00 7.34 16.83
C VAL A 87 9.52 7.54 17.17
N GLY A 88 9.16 8.78 17.50
CA GLY A 88 7.82 9.13 18.00
C GLY A 88 6.69 8.62 17.10
N ASP A 89 5.44 8.72 17.58
CA ASP A 89 4.24 8.22 16.90
C ASP A 89 4.03 8.90 15.52
N GLU A 90 4.77 8.45 14.52
CA GLU A 90 4.62 8.83 13.12
C GLU A 90 3.71 7.81 12.44
N THR A 91 2.65 8.28 11.78
CA THR A 91 1.56 7.48 11.20
C THR A 91 2.01 6.43 10.16
N ASN A 92 3.25 6.50 9.67
CA ASN A 92 3.81 5.62 8.64
C ASN A 92 5.04 4.83 9.09
N VAL A 93 5.35 4.85 10.39
CA VAL A 93 6.49 4.12 10.98
C VAL A 93 5.97 2.95 11.80
N PHE A 94 6.40 1.76 11.44
CA PHE A 94 6.01 0.51 12.06
C PHE A 94 7.23 -0.19 12.66
N TYR A 95 7.03 -0.90 13.76
CA TYR A 95 8.09 -1.69 14.38
C TYR A 95 7.88 -3.16 14.10
N LEU A 96 8.90 -3.83 13.56
CA LEU A 96 8.90 -5.27 13.36
C LEU A 96 9.52 -5.94 14.59
N SER A 97 8.83 -6.97 15.09
CA SER A 97 9.41 -7.84 16.09
C SER A 97 10.52 -8.70 15.46
N PRO A 98 11.54 -9.12 16.23
CA PRO A 98 12.61 -9.98 15.72
C PRO A 98 12.13 -11.31 15.10
N ASN A 99 10.92 -11.76 15.46
CA ASN A 99 10.30 -12.97 14.96
C ASN A 99 9.37 -12.75 13.76
N ASP A 100 9.13 -11.50 13.36
CA ASP A 100 8.22 -11.20 12.26
C ASP A 100 8.91 -11.54 10.94
N ASP A 101 8.34 -12.49 10.19
CA ASP A 101 8.86 -12.91 8.88
C ASP A 101 8.06 -12.32 7.72
N LYS A 102 6.97 -11.60 8.02
CA LYS A 102 6.00 -11.07 7.07
C LYS A 102 5.56 -9.67 7.43
N ILE A 103 5.26 -8.89 6.41
CA ILE A 103 4.59 -7.60 6.49
C ILE A 103 3.27 -7.74 5.73
N ASP A 104 2.15 -7.32 6.33
CA ASP A 104 0.88 -7.19 5.61
C ASP A 104 0.53 -5.71 5.45
N ILE A 105 0.47 -5.26 4.20
CA ILE A 105 0.14 -3.87 3.84
C ILE A 105 -1.30 -3.73 3.35
N THR A 106 -2.16 -4.73 3.56
CA THR A 106 -3.55 -4.68 3.06
C THR A 106 -4.29 -3.45 3.58
N ASN A 107 -4.23 -3.23 4.89
CA ASN A 107 -4.99 -2.17 5.54
C ASN A 107 -4.44 -0.80 5.13
N ASP A 108 -3.12 -0.64 5.11
CA ASP A 108 -2.49 0.60 4.64
C ASP A 108 -2.95 0.95 3.22
N VAL A 109 -2.98 -0.04 2.31
CA VAL A 109 -3.42 0.19 0.93
C VAL A 109 -4.89 0.56 0.85
N ILE A 110 -5.75 -0.02 1.68
CA ILE A 110 -7.18 0.33 1.76
C ILE A 110 -7.33 1.76 2.27
N ASP A 111 -6.62 2.13 3.33
CA ASP A 111 -6.66 3.47 3.91
C ASP A 111 -6.20 4.52 2.88
N TYR A 112 -5.08 4.26 2.20
CA TYR A 112 -4.59 5.15 1.14
C TYR A 112 -5.51 5.17 -0.09
N ALA A 113 -6.21 4.08 -0.42
CA ALA A 113 -7.22 4.07 -1.47
C ALA A 113 -8.40 5.00 -1.14
N ASN A 114 -8.84 5.00 0.14
CA ASN A 114 -9.94 5.86 0.60
C ASN A 114 -9.55 7.34 0.72
N LEU A 115 -8.26 7.64 0.87
CA LEU A 115 -7.72 9.01 0.95
C LEU A 115 -7.35 9.61 -0.42
N SER A 116 -7.43 8.82 -1.50
CA SER A 116 -7.10 9.24 -2.88
C SER A 116 -8.24 9.99 -3.55
#